data_AF-A0A3D1ZKZ6-F1
#
_entry.id   AF-A0A3D1ZKZ6-F1
#
_cell.length_a   1.000
_cell.length_b   1.000
_cell.length_c   1.000
_cell.angle_alpha   90.00
_cell.angle_beta   90.00
_cell.angle_gamma   90.00
#
_symmetry.space_group_name_H-M   'P 1'
#
loop_
_entity.id
_entity.type
_entity.pdbx_description
1 polymer ?
#
loop_
_entity_poly.entity_id
_entity_poly.type
_entity_poly.pdbx_seq_one_letter_code
_entity_poly.pdbx_strand_id
1 'polypeptide(L)'
;EALFEAGRFGQKNAQGFYQYVPDKKGRIQKTADDEVTGLLNAHIDAPKTMDDEEIIDRLMVPMALEMIRCLDEGIVATPAEADMALIMGIGFPMFRGGICRWLDNTGISEFCAKAEKYADLGEPYRLLDSIKAMAAEGKTFY
;
A
#
# COMPACT_ATOMS: atom_id res chain seq x y z
N GLU A 1 -15.50 -6.37 -5.24
CA GLU A 1 -16.49 -7.22 -5.94
C GLU A 1 -17.28 -6.42 -6.98
N ALA A 2 -17.84 -5.26 -6.64
CA ALA A 2 -18.60 -4.38 -7.54
C ALA A 2 -18.08 -4.26 -8.99
N LEU A 3 -16.81 -3.87 -9.19
CA LEU A 3 -16.24 -3.75 -10.54
C LEU A 3 -16.20 -5.09 -11.29
N PHE A 4 -15.86 -6.18 -10.59
CA PHE A 4 -15.78 -7.51 -11.20
C PHE A 4 -17.16 -7.99 -11.64
N GLU A 5 -18.18 -7.82 -10.79
CA GLU A 5 -19.56 -8.19 -11.11
C GLU A 5 -20.15 -7.35 -12.25
N ALA A 6 -19.77 -6.07 -12.32
CA ALA A 6 -20.10 -5.18 -13.44
C ALA A 6 -19.29 -5.46 -14.73
N GLY A 7 -18.45 -6.51 -14.74
CA GLY A 7 -17.64 -6.88 -15.91
C GLY A 7 -16.50 -5.90 -16.22
N ARG A 8 -16.07 -5.06 -15.26
CA ARG A 8 -15.02 -4.05 -15.42
C ARG A 8 -13.70 -4.60 -14.92
N PHE A 9 -12.88 -5.17 -15.81
CA PHE A 9 -11.69 -5.93 -15.44
C PHE A 9 -10.35 -5.23 -15.70
N GLY A 10 -10.38 -3.92 -15.96
CA GLY A 10 -9.20 -3.10 -16.21
C GLY A 10 -8.81 -3.05 -17.69
N GLN A 11 -7.51 -2.94 -17.96
CA GLN A 11 -7.01 -2.72 -19.32
C GLN A 11 -7.38 -3.84 -20.31
N LYS A 12 -7.51 -5.09 -19.84
CA LYS A 12 -7.75 -6.25 -20.72
C LYS A 12 -9.06 -6.17 -21.50
N ASN A 13 -10.08 -5.51 -20.95
CA ASN A 13 -11.37 -5.30 -21.62
C ASN A 13 -11.73 -3.81 -21.68
N ALA A 14 -10.71 -2.94 -21.61
CA ALA A 14 -10.80 -1.50 -21.72
C ALA A 14 -11.67 -0.76 -20.67
N GLN A 15 -12.14 -1.44 -19.62
CA GLN A 15 -13.01 -0.86 -18.60
C GLN A 15 -12.62 -1.35 -17.20
N GLY A 16 -12.32 -0.44 -16.28
CA GLY A 16 -12.00 -0.72 -14.88
C GLY A 16 -12.36 0.47 -14.00
N PHE A 17 -11.46 0.85 -13.08
CA PHE A 17 -11.50 2.14 -12.38
C PHE A 17 -11.42 3.34 -13.34
N TYR A 18 -10.90 3.12 -14.55
CA TYR A 18 -10.85 4.07 -15.64
C TYR A 18 -11.42 3.43 -16.89
N GLN A 19 -11.78 4.25 -17.86
CA GLN A 19 -11.88 3.81 -19.26
C GLN A 19 -10.51 3.91 -19.92
N TYR A 20 -10.19 2.89 -20.72
CA TYR A 20 -8.91 2.78 -21.41
C TYR A 20 -9.13 2.96 -22.92
N VAL A 21 -8.93 4.18 -23.40
CA VAL A 21 -9.25 4.57 -24.78
C VAL A 21 -7.95 4.80 -25.57
N PRO A 22 -7.79 4.23 -26.78
CA PRO A 22 -6.63 4.52 -27.61
C PRO A 22 -6.67 5.98 -28.11
N ASP A 23 -5.53 6.67 -28.01
CA ASP A 23 -5.35 7.95 -28.68
C ASP A 23 -5.16 7.80 -30.20
N LYS A 24 -4.99 8.92 -30.91
CA LYS A 24 -4.76 8.93 -32.38
C LYS A 24 -3.51 8.16 -32.82
N LYS A 25 -2.58 7.87 -31.89
CA LYS A 25 -1.35 7.09 -32.12
C LYS A 25 -1.47 5.65 -31.61
N GLY A 26 -2.66 5.22 -31.19
CA GLY A 26 -2.94 3.89 -30.66
C GLY A 26 -2.45 3.66 -29.22
N ARG A 27 -1.99 4.70 -28.50
CA ARG A 27 -1.56 4.55 -27.11
C ARG A 27 -2.79 4.59 -26.20
N ILE A 28 -2.87 3.64 -25.29
CA ILE A 28 -3.98 3.56 -24.33
C ILE A 28 -3.89 4.71 -23.32
N GLN A 29 -4.93 5.52 -23.24
CA GLN A 29 -5.10 6.61 -22.30
C GLN A 29 -6.11 6.24 -21.22
N LYS A 30 -5.87 6.68 -19.99
CA LYS A 30 -6.82 6.53 -18.87
C LYS A 30 -7.73 7.75 -18.86
N THR A 31 -9.03 7.52 -18.93
CA THR A 31 -10.07 8.56 -18.85
C THR A 31 -11.00 8.26 -17.68
N ALA A 32 -11.45 9.32 -16.99
CA ALA A 32 -12.42 9.19 -15.91
C ALA A 32 -13.75 8.67 -16.47
N ASP A 33 -14.49 7.92 -15.65
CA ASP A 33 -15.77 7.34 -16.02
C ASP A 33 -16.79 7.51 -14.89
N ASP A 34 -17.83 8.31 -15.15
CA ASP A 34 -18.90 8.59 -14.19
C ASP A 34 -19.68 7.34 -13.80
N GLU A 35 -19.73 6.32 -14.68
CA GLU A 35 -20.39 5.05 -14.38
C GLU A 35 -19.70 4.31 -13.23
N VAL A 36 -18.37 4.36 -13.16
CA VAL A 36 -17.63 3.74 -12.05
C VAL A 36 -17.85 4.49 -10.74
N THR A 37 -17.98 5.82 -10.80
CA THR A 37 -18.31 6.64 -9.63
C THR A 37 -19.68 6.25 -9.08
N GLY A 38 -20.69 6.12 -9.96
CA GLY A 38 -22.02 5.64 -9.58
C GLY A 38 -22.01 4.24 -8.96
N LEU A 39 -21.23 3.33 -9.54
CA LEU A 39 -21.05 1.96 -9.02
C LEU A 39 -20.42 1.95 -7.62
N LEU A 40 -19.37 2.76 -7.41
CA LEU A 40 -18.65 2.82 -6.14
C LEU A 40 -19.43 3.53 -5.04
N ASN A 41 -20.31 4.49 -5.37
CA ASN A 41 -21.11 5.21 -4.39
C ASN A 41 -21.96 4.30 -3.49
N ALA A 42 -22.43 3.17 -4.02
CA ALA A 42 -23.18 2.18 -3.23
C ALA A 42 -22.34 1.45 -2.17
N HIS A 43 -21.00 1.55 -2.26
CA HIS A 43 -20.04 0.91 -1.36
C HIS A 43 -19.26 1.93 -0.50
N ILE A 44 -19.64 3.21 -0.54
CA ILE A 44 -19.05 4.26 0.28
C ILE A 44 -20.05 4.56 1.40
N ASP A 45 -19.71 4.21 2.64
CA ASP A 45 -20.56 4.49 3.80
C ASP A 45 -20.81 5.99 3.97
N ALA A 46 -19.72 6.77 3.98
CA ALA A 46 -19.75 8.22 4.03
C ALA A 46 -18.54 8.80 3.30
N PRO A 47 -18.71 9.91 2.55
CA PRO A 47 -17.58 10.65 2.03
C PRO A 47 -16.66 11.09 3.17
N LYS A 48 -15.40 10.66 3.14
CA LYS A 48 -14.39 11.07 4.11
C LYS A 48 -13.29 11.84 3.39
N THR A 49 -13.08 13.09 3.81
CA THR A 49 -11.88 13.84 3.42
C THR A 49 -10.69 13.28 4.18
N MET A 50 -9.64 12.96 3.45
CA MET A 50 -8.34 12.55 3.98
C MET A 50 -7.30 13.49 3.40
N ASP A 51 -6.31 13.86 4.21
CA ASP A 51 -5.14 14.54 3.68
C ASP A 51 -4.20 13.55 2.98
N ASP A 52 -3.21 14.10 2.26
CA ASP A 52 -2.26 13.29 1.49
C ASP A 52 -1.44 12.35 2.40
N GLU A 53 -1.16 12.75 3.64
CA GLU A 53 -0.42 11.93 4.59
C GLU A 53 -1.23 10.73 5.07
N GLU A 54 -2.52 10.92 5.39
CA GLU A 54 -3.43 9.83 5.75
C GLU A 54 -3.56 8.83 4.60
N ILE A 55 -3.63 9.28 3.35
CA ILE A 55 -3.67 8.38 2.18
C ILE A 55 -2.37 7.56 2.10
N ILE A 56 -1.22 8.21 2.26
CA ILE A 56 0.09 7.53 2.22
C ILE A 56 0.18 6.51 3.35
N ASP A 57 -0.11 6.90 4.59
CA ASP A 57 -0.01 6.03 5.75
C ASP A 57 -0.94 4.82 5.63
N ARG A 58 -2.18 5.02 5.16
CA ARG A 58 -3.14 3.93 4.98
C ARG A 58 -2.72 2.90 3.94
N LEU A 59 -1.84 3.26 3.01
CA LEU A 59 -1.26 2.34 2.02
C LEU A 59 0.07 1.74 2.50
N MET A 60 0.91 2.55 3.15
CA MET A 60 2.28 2.18 3.53
C MET A 60 2.35 1.34 4.80
N VAL A 61 1.55 1.67 5.82
CA VAL A 61 1.51 0.93 7.09
C VAL A 61 1.23 -0.56 6.90
N PRO A 62 0.15 -0.99 6.21
CA PRO A 62 -0.13 -2.40 6.05
C PRO A 62 0.91 -3.11 5.18
N MET A 63 1.46 -2.43 4.16
CA MET A 63 2.55 -2.98 3.34
C MET A 63 3.81 -3.23 4.19
N ALA A 64 4.16 -2.29 5.06
CA ALA A 64 5.32 -2.41 5.95
C ALA A 64 5.12 -3.53 6.97
N LEU A 65 3.96 -3.59 7.64
CA LEU A 65 3.65 -4.64 8.60
C LEU A 65 3.67 -6.03 7.94
N GLU A 66 3.13 -6.16 6.73
CA GLU A 66 3.18 -7.43 6.00
C GLU A 66 4.61 -7.83 5.62
N MET A 67 5.47 -6.86 5.29
CA MET A 67 6.89 -7.16 5.02
C MET A 67 7.63 -7.58 6.29
N ILE A 68 7.37 -6.91 7.42
CA ILE A 68 7.96 -7.30 8.72
C ILE A 68 7.52 -8.71 9.08
N ARG A 69 6.24 -9.05 8.88
CA ARG A 69 5.73 -10.41 9.10
C ARG A 69 6.46 -11.43 8.24
N CYS A 70 6.67 -11.14 6.96
CA CYS A 70 7.44 -12.01 6.07
C CYS A 70 8.90 -12.21 6.55
N LEU A 71 9.52 -11.20 7.16
CA LEU A 71 10.85 -11.32 7.77
C LEU A 71 10.81 -12.16 9.04
N ASP A 72 9.83 -11.93 9.91
CA ASP A 72 9.63 -12.68 11.17
C ASP A 72 9.37 -14.17 10.91
N GLU A 73 8.58 -14.47 9.87
CA GLU A 73 8.24 -15.84 9.45
C GLU A 73 9.34 -16.51 8.60
N GLY A 74 10.40 -15.76 8.26
CA GLY A 74 11.52 -16.27 7.45
C GLY A 74 11.16 -16.55 5.99
N ILE A 75 10.10 -15.93 5.46
CA ILE A 75 9.74 -15.95 4.04
C ILE A 75 10.80 -15.23 3.21
N VAL A 76 11.37 -14.16 3.76
CA VAL A 76 12.54 -13.47 3.22
C VAL A 76 13.65 -13.51 4.26
N ALA A 77 14.90 -13.78 3.85
CA ALA A 77 15.96 -14.06 4.81
C ALA A 77 16.56 -12.80 5.44
N THR A 78 16.58 -11.67 4.72
CA THR A 78 17.21 -10.43 5.21
C THR A 78 16.45 -9.17 4.80
N PRO A 79 16.59 -8.05 5.55
CA PRO A 79 16.04 -6.75 5.16
C PRO A 79 16.51 -6.28 3.78
N ALA A 80 17.76 -6.58 3.42
CA ALA A 80 18.33 -6.22 2.12
C ALA A 80 17.62 -6.95 0.96
N GLU A 81 17.33 -8.24 1.12
CA GLU A 81 16.56 -9.00 0.13
C GLU A 81 15.12 -8.49 0.01
N ALA A 82 14.48 -8.17 1.14
CA ALA A 82 13.13 -7.61 1.17
C ALA A 82 13.05 -6.28 0.41
N ASP A 83 13.98 -5.36 0.68
CA ASP A 83 14.05 -4.06 0.03
C ASP A 83 14.28 -4.19 -1.48
N MET A 84 15.22 -5.05 -1.89
CA MET A 84 15.48 -5.30 -3.31
C MET A 84 14.30 -5.96 -4.02
N ALA A 85 13.61 -6.90 -3.37
CA ALA A 85 12.44 -7.55 -3.92
C ALA A 85 11.31 -6.53 -4.18
N LEU A 86 11.08 -5.58 -3.27
CA LEU A 86 10.06 -4.55 -3.45
C LEU A 86 10.43 -3.54 -4.55
N ILE A 87 11.69 -3.11 -4.58
CA ILE A 87 12.19 -2.18 -5.61
C ILE A 87 12.06 -2.81 -7.00
N MET A 88 12.53 -4.05 -7.17
CA MET A 88 12.55 -4.70 -8.48
C MET A 88 11.22 -5.35 -8.87
N GLY A 89 10.40 -5.76 -7.89
CA GLY A 89 9.15 -6.47 -8.13
C GLY A 89 7.97 -5.53 -8.34
N ILE A 90 7.63 -4.73 -7.33
CA ILE A 90 6.45 -3.85 -7.36
C ILE A 90 6.78 -2.41 -7.77
N GLY A 91 8.05 -2.10 -8.00
CA GLY A 91 8.51 -0.76 -8.37
C GLY A 91 8.51 0.21 -7.19
N PHE A 92 8.85 -0.28 -5.98
CA PHE A 92 8.95 0.58 -4.80
C PHE A 92 9.92 1.75 -5.04
N PRO A 93 9.62 2.98 -4.58
CA PRO A 93 10.42 4.16 -4.89
C PRO A 93 11.90 4.01 -4.52
N MET A 94 12.79 3.94 -5.53
CA MET A 94 14.22 3.70 -5.33
C MET A 94 14.88 4.72 -4.38
N PHE A 95 14.47 5.99 -4.44
CA PHE A 95 15.02 7.04 -3.58
C PHE A 95 14.60 6.91 -2.11
N ARG A 96 13.67 6.00 -1.77
CA ARG A 96 13.35 5.63 -0.39
C ARG A 96 14.13 4.40 0.09
N GLY A 97 14.88 3.74 -0.80
CA GLY A 97 15.80 2.65 -0.47
C GLY A 97 15.17 1.28 -0.22
N GLY A 98 13.84 1.17 -0.24
CA GLY A 98 13.10 -0.03 0.14
C GLY A 98 12.23 0.21 1.37
N ILE A 99 11.45 -0.78 1.78
CA ILE A 99 10.50 -0.63 2.89
C ILE A 99 11.19 -0.67 4.25
N CYS A 100 12.21 -1.50 4.43
CA CYS A 100 13.01 -1.57 5.66
C CYS A 100 13.85 -0.31 5.82
N ARG A 101 14.50 0.15 4.75
CA ARG A 101 15.22 1.43 4.76
C ARG A 101 14.28 2.62 5.01
N TRP A 102 13.08 2.58 4.44
CA TRP A 102 12.05 3.58 4.71
C TRP A 102 11.63 3.59 6.18
N LEU A 103 11.43 2.41 6.80
CA LEU A 103 11.13 2.28 8.22
C LEU A 103 12.24 2.88 9.10
N ASP A 104 13.50 2.60 8.80
CA ASP A 104 14.63 3.19 9.53
C ASP A 104 14.70 4.72 9.38
N ASN A 105 14.42 5.24 8.18
CA ASN A 105 14.41 6.68 7.92
C ASN A 105 13.23 7.39 8.62
N THR A 106 12.06 6.75 8.69
CA THR A 106 10.92 7.23 9.47
C THR A 106 11.20 7.13 10.97
N GLY A 107 11.98 6.14 11.38
CA GLY A 107 12.21 5.81 12.78
C GLY A 107 11.17 4.80 13.27
N ILE A 108 11.64 3.69 13.83
CA ILE A 108 10.77 2.56 14.23
C ILE A 108 9.72 2.98 15.26
N SER A 109 10.09 3.80 16.25
CA SER A 109 9.15 4.30 17.25
C SER A 109 8.08 5.23 16.66
N GLU A 110 8.45 6.06 15.68
CA GLU A 110 7.50 6.93 14.99
C GLU A 110 6.55 6.11 14.12
N PHE A 111 7.09 5.13 13.39
CA PHE A 111 6.27 4.19 12.62
C PHE A 111 5.26 3.45 13.51
N CYS A 112 5.69 2.96 14.68
CA CYS A 112 4.78 2.32 15.63
C CYS A 112 3.65 3.26 16.07
N ALA A 113 3.97 4.52 16.40
CA ALA A 113 2.95 5.51 16.74
C ALA A 113 1.96 5.77 15.58
N LYS A 114 2.46 5.83 14.34
CA LYS A 114 1.61 5.96 13.14
C LYS A 114 0.73 4.73 12.95
N ALA A 115 1.27 3.52 13.05
CA ALA A 115 0.51 2.29 12.88
C ALA A 115 -0.61 2.17 13.93
N GLU A 116 -0.34 2.52 15.19
CA GLU A 116 -1.33 2.50 16.27
C GLU A 116 -2.54 3.41 15.97
N LYS A 117 -2.32 4.58 15.36
CA LYS A 117 -3.40 5.49 14.90
C LYS A 117 -4.38 4.81 13.94
N TYR A 118 -3.93 3.80 13.20
CA TYR A 118 -4.72 3.11 12.18
C TYR A 118 -5.13 1.69 12.60
N ALA A 119 -4.84 1.25 13.83
CA ALA A 119 -5.11 -0.12 14.29
C ALA A 119 -6.59 -0.52 14.21
N ASP A 120 -7.51 0.45 14.34
CA ASP A 120 -8.96 0.24 14.23
C ASP A 120 -9.43 -0.07 12.79
N LEU A 121 -8.59 0.15 11.78
CA LEU A 121 -8.92 -0.16 10.38
C LEU A 121 -8.85 -1.66 10.07
N GLY A 122 -8.35 -2.48 11.00
CA GLY A 122 -8.40 -3.93 10.93
C GLY A 122 -7.04 -4.61 11.10
N GLU A 123 -7.05 -5.93 10.99
CA GLU A 123 -5.88 -6.80 11.22
C GLU A 123 -4.61 -6.39 10.46
N PRO A 124 -4.66 -5.95 9.17
CA PRO A 124 -3.45 -5.54 8.44
C PRO A 124 -2.71 -4.34 9.04
N TYR A 125 -3.36 -3.57 9.92
CA TYR A 125 -2.79 -2.39 10.57
C TYR A 125 -2.28 -2.68 11.98
N ARG A 126 -2.45 -3.90 12.50
CA ARG A 126 -2.04 -4.24 13.85
C ARG A 126 -0.54 -4.40 13.96
N LEU A 127 0.04 -3.71 14.95
CA LEU A 127 1.45 -3.83 15.25
C LEU A 127 1.83 -5.24 15.70
N LEU A 128 2.93 -5.72 15.13
CA LEU A 128 3.58 -6.97 15.48
C LEU A 128 4.41 -6.81 16.76
N ASP A 129 4.56 -7.89 17.52
CA ASP A 129 5.37 -7.86 18.75
C ASP A 129 6.86 -7.64 18.46
N SER A 130 7.35 -8.14 17.32
CA SER A 130 8.72 -7.95 16.83
C SER A 130 9.08 -6.48 16.67
N ILE A 131 8.25 -5.70 15.98
CA ILE A 131 8.51 -4.27 15.73
C ILE A 131 8.33 -3.42 16.99
N LYS A 132 7.42 -3.82 17.90
CA LYS A 132 7.30 -3.19 19.23
C LYS A 132 8.57 -3.41 20.08
N ALA A 133 9.10 -4.63 20.09
CA ALA A 133 10.34 -4.94 20.80
C ALA A 133 11.52 -4.16 20.19
N MET A 134 11.60 -4.11 18.85
CA MET A 134 12.62 -3.33 18.14
C MET A 134 12.57 -1.84 18.50
N ALA A 135 11.37 -1.25 18.59
CA ALA A 135 11.17 0.12 19.04
C ALA A 135 11.65 0.34 20.48
N ALA A 136 11.31 -0.58 21.39
CA ALA A 136 11.69 -0.49 22.81
C ALA A 136 13.20 -0.60 23.01
N GLU A 137 13.89 -1.36 22.15
CA GLU A 137 15.34 -1.57 22.19
C GLU A 137 16.13 -0.52 21.41
N GLY A 138 15.45 0.38 20.67
CA GLY A 138 16.11 1.38 19.82
C GLY A 138 16.87 0.77 18.64
N LYS A 139 16.41 -0.39 18.13
CA LYS A 139 17.01 -1.10 17.01
C LYS A 139 16.44 -0.61 15.67
N THR A 140 17.20 -0.89 14.61
CA THR A 140 16.89 -0.63 13.20
C THR A 140 17.03 -1.92 12.38
N PHE A 141 16.52 -1.91 11.15
CA PHE A 141 16.71 -3.03 10.23
C PHE A 141 18.14 -3.10 9.68
N TYR A 142 18.80 -1.95 9.54
CA TYR A 142 20.18 -1.81 9.07
C TYR A 142 21.13 -1.26 10.12
#